data_AF-A0A7C5ZI41-F1
#
_entry.id   AF-A0A7C5ZI41-F1
#
_cell.length_a   1.000
_cell.length_b   1.000
_cell.length_c   1.000
_cell.angle_alpha   90.00
_cell.angle_beta   90.00
_cell.angle_gamma   90.00
#
_symmetry.space_group_name_H-M   'P 1'
#
loop_
_entity.id
_entity.type
_entity.pdbx_description
1 polymer ?
#
loop_
_entity_poly.entity_id
_entity_poly.type
_entity_poly.pdbx_seq_one_letter_code
_entity_poly.pdbx_strand_id
1 'polypeptide(L)'
;MSLGGLRLRRMCCVVLLVLGQVLPLPRQLDAQTRPSPPPADRFDLTGRTVQDVRVLGNKTVSNAVILNLVRTRPGDRFDPQTVQEDYQRIYGLKKFSNVEAKVEPTDSGGVIVVFLVTEQKQIRSIAYRGNLRVDTETIKDVVDVREGEA
;
A
#
# COMPACT_ATOMS: atom_id res chain seq x y z
N MET A 1 -56.19 63.10 12.03
CA MET A 1 -55.74 64.51 11.89
C MET A 1 -54.47 64.61 12.73
N SER A 2 -53.27 64.45 12.15
CA SER A 2 -52.40 65.51 11.55
C SER A 2 -52.28 66.71 12.50
N LEU A 3 -51.13 67.25 12.92
CA LEU A 3 -49.78 67.44 12.37
C LEU A 3 -48.77 67.33 13.56
N GLY A 4 -47.47 67.09 13.47
CA GLY A 4 -46.46 67.43 12.47
C GLY A 4 -45.42 68.38 13.10
N GLY A 5 -44.16 67.95 13.16
CA GLY A 5 -42.99 68.83 13.28
C GLY A 5 -42.02 68.49 14.43
N LEU A 6 -40.82 68.01 14.11
CA LEU A 6 -39.61 68.84 14.19
C LEU A 6 -38.42 68.15 13.50
N ARG A 7 -37.47 68.99 13.09
CA ARG A 7 -36.52 68.83 12.00
C ARG A 7 -35.20 68.14 12.40
N LEU A 8 -34.38 67.93 11.35
CA LEU A 8 -32.90 68.01 11.33
C LEU A 8 -32.18 66.68 11.69
N ARG A 9 -31.20 66.15 10.96
CA ARG A 9 -30.15 66.75 10.13
C ARG A 9 -29.65 65.77 9.05
N ARG A 10 -29.16 66.37 7.96
CA ARG A 10 -28.32 65.79 6.90
C ARG A 10 -27.14 64.99 7.46
N MET A 11 -26.82 63.84 6.87
CA MET A 11 -25.41 63.47 6.59
C MET A 11 -25.31 62.31 5.59
N CYS A 12 -24.58 62.59 4.50
CA CYS A 12 -23.69 61.69 3.75
C CYS A 12 -24.27 60.37 3.19
N CYS A 13 -24.25 60.18 1.87
CA CYS A 13 -23.08 59.66 1.15
C CYS A 13 -22.60 58.33 1.76
N VAL A 14 -22.46 57.21 1.07
CA VAL A 14 -22.27 56.92 -0.35
C VAL A 14 -22.07 55.38 -0.39
N VAL A 15 -22.34 54.77 -1.55
CA VAL A 15 -21.82 53.45 -1.97
C VAL A 15 -22.57 52.18 -1.54
N LEU A 16 -23.29 51.64 -2.55
CA LEU A 16 -23.55 50.23 -2.81
C LEU A 16 -22.33 49.34 -2.51
N LEU A 17 -22.54 48.07 -2.13
CA LEU A 17 -22.08 46.90 -2.89
C LEU A 17 -22.09 45.62 -2.02
N VAL A 18 -22.96 44.70 -2.44
CA VAL A 18 -22.67 43.28 -2.66
C VAL A 18 -22.52 42.34 -1.45
N LEU A 19 -23.51 41.45 -1.39
CA LEU A 19 -23.47 40.03 -1.08
C LEU A 19 -22.18 39.47 -0.45
N GLY A 20 -22.32 38.95 0.75
CA GLY A 20 -21.31 38.10 1.38
C GLY A 20 -21.92 37.18 2.44
N GLN A 21 -23.10 36.61 2.20
CA GLN A 21 -23.59 35.49 3.01
C GLN A 21 -22.72 34.27 2.65
N VAL A 22 -21.66 34.06 3.43
CA VAL A 22 -20.80 32.88 3.36
C VAL A 22 -21.64 31.70 3.83
N LEU A 23 -22.33 31.03 2.90
CA LEU A 23 -22.91 29.73 3.14
C LEU A 23 -21.74 28.76 3.41
N PRO A 24 -21.65 28.12 4.58
CA PRO A 24 -20.69 27.06 4.77
C PRO A 24 -21.09 25.90 3.85
N LEU A 25 -20.27 25.62 2.84
CA LEU A 25 -20.38 24.40 2.07
C LEU A 25 -20.38 23.22 3.05
N PRO A 26 -21.29 22.24 2.90
CA PRO A 26 -21.17 21.01 3.67
C PRO A 26 -19.78 20.45 3.38
N ARG A 27 -18.96 20.26 4.43
CA ARG A 27 -17.75 19.46 4.34
C ARG A 27 -18.17 18.15 3.73
N GLN A 28 -17.86 17.97 2.45
CA GLN A 28 -17.96 16.70 1.78
C GLN A 28 -16.98 15.83 2.58
N LEU A 29 -17.54 15.05 3.50
CA LEU A 29 -16.83 14.02 4.23
C LEU A 29 -16.29 13.16 3.10
N ASP A 30 -14.99 13.33 2.79
CA ASP A 30 -14.35 12.67 1.68
C ASP A 30 -14.84 11.24 1.71
N ALA A 31 -15.60 10.89 0.66
CA ALA A 31 -16.06 9.54 0.43
C ALA A 31 -14.78 8.77 0.33
N GLN A 32 -14.40 8.24 1.50
CA GLN A 32 -13.18 7.53 1.73
C GLN A 32 -13.04 6.60 0.54
N THR A 33 -11.86 6.55 -0.04
CA THR A 33 -11.36 5.34 -0.66
C THR A 33 -11.30 4.29 0.46
N ARG A 34 -12.47 3.90 1.01
CA ARG A 34 -12.61 2.62 1.69
C ARG A 34 -12.30 1.67 0.56
N PRO A 35 -11.25 0.83 0.66
CA PRO A 35 -11.19 -0.32 -0.21
C PRO A 35 -12.57 -0.97 -0.12
N SER A 36 -13.28 -1.03 -1.25
CA SER A 36 -14.50 -1.81 -1.32
C SER A 36 -14.10 -3.19 -0.81
N PRO A 37 -14.79 -3.74 0.20
CA PRO A 37 -14.52 -5.11 0.60
C PRO A 37 -14.61 -5.95 -0.68
N PRO A 38 -13.60 -6.79 -0.98
CA PRO A 38 -13.60 -7.63 -2.17
C PRO A 38 -14.96 -8.33 -2.26
N PRO A 39 -15.57 -8.42 -3.47
CA PRO A 39 -16.90 -9.01 -3.67
C PRO A 39 -17.09 -10.27 -2.84
N ALA A 40 -18.22 -10.36 -2.15
CA ALA A 40 -18.56 -11.47 -1.26
C ALA A 40 -18.88 -12.79 -1.97
N ASP A 41 -18.66 -12.88 -3.29
CA ASP A 41 -18.53 -14.14 -4.02
C ASP A 41 -17.14 -14.76 -3.75
N ARG A 42 -16.74 -14.75 -2.48
CA ARG A 42 -15.68 -15.59 -1.97
C ARG A 42 -16.33 -16.94 -1.81
N PHE A 43 -16.28 -17.77 -2.85
CA PHE A 43 -16.48 -19.20 -2.66
C PHE A 43 -15.75 -19.57 -1.37
N ASP A 44 -16.43 -20.08 -0.36
CA ASP A 44 -15.75 -20.48 0.85
C ASP A 44 -14.84 -21.65 0.44
N LEU A 45 -13.57 -21.32 0.25
CA LEU A 45 -12.55 -22.24 -0.20
C LEU A 45 -12.02 -23.06 0.99
N THR A 46 -12.35 -22.64 2.22
CA THR A 46 -11.91 -23.25 3.46
C THR A 46 -12.24 -24.74 3.46
N GLY A 47 -11.26 -25.56 3.82
CA GLY A 47 -11.40 -27.01 3.84
C GLY A 47 -11.34 -27.70 2.47
N ARG A 48 -11.23 -27.00 1.35
CA ARG A 48 -10.92 -27.64 0.05
C ARG A 48 -9.49 -28.17 0.05
N THR A 49 -9.24 -29.19 -0.78
CA THR A 49 -7.89 -29.74 -0.91
C THR A 49 -7.00 -28.77 -1.69
N VAL A 50 -5.84 -28.44 -1.13
CA VAL A 50 -4.77 -27.73 -1.84
C VAL A 50 -4.20 -28.69 -2.88
N GLN A 51 -4.32 -28.35 -4.16
CA GLN A 51 -3.78 -29.18 -5.25
C GLN A 51 -2.34 -28.81 -5.58
N ASP A 52 -2.00 -27.53 -5.44
CA ASP A 52 -0.69 -27.02 -5.80
C ASP A 52 -0.35 -25.75 -5.00
N VAL A 53 0.95 -25.53 -4.77
CA VAL A 53 1.48 -24.32 -4.14
C VAL A 53 2.57 -23.75 -5.03
N ARG A 54 2.33 -22.56 -5.57
CA ARG A 54 3.20 -21.92 -6.55
C ARG A 54 3.84 -20.69 -5.98
N VAL A 55 5.07 -20.44 -6.42
CA VAL A 55 5.81 -19.22 -6.12
C VAL A 55 6.22 -18.59 -7.44
N LEU A 56 5.89 -17.32 -7.65
CA LEU A 56 6.17 -16.59 -8.88
C LEU A 56 6.83 -15.24 -8.56
N GLY A 57 7.69 -14.77 -9.46
CA GLY A 57 8.31 -13.44 -9.40
C GLY A 57 9.67 -13.39 -8.67
N ASN A 58 10.09 -14.50 -8.06
CA ASN A 58 11.45 -14.68 -7.56
C ASN A 58 12.44 -14.94 -8.71
N LYS A 59 13.71 -14.56 -8.50
CA LYS A 59 14.81 -14.65 -9.45
C LYS A 59 16.08 -15.17 -8.78
N THR A 60 16.42 -14.60 -7.63
CA THR A 60 17.63 -14.92 -6.86
C THR A 60 17.31 -15.91 -5.73
N VAL A 61 16.18 -15.72 -5.04
CA VAL A 61 15.71 -16.67 -4.03
C VAL A 61 15.05 -17.84 -4.74
N SER A 62 15.46 -19.07 -4.46
CA SER A 62 14.90 -20.24 -5.14
C SER A 62 13.50 -20.59 -4.64
N ASN A 63 12.68 -21.19 -5.51
CA ASN A 63 11.35 -21.70 -5.13
C ASN A 63 11.46 -22.65 -3.93
N ALA A 64 12.47 -23.52 -3.90
CA ALA A 64 12.68 -24.47 -2.83
C ALA A 64 12.86 -23.81 -1.46
N VAL A 65 13.56 -22.68 -1.37
CA VAL A 65 13.71 -21.94 -0.11
C VAL A 65 12.36 -21.43 0.40
N ILE A 66 11.57 -20.82 -0.49
CA ILE A 66 10.26 -20.26 -0.15
C ILE A 66 9.28 -21.38 0.19
N LEU A 67 9.27 -22.45 -0.60
CA LEU A 67 8.44 -23.63 -0.34
C LEU A 67 8.83 -24.30 0.98
N ASN A 68 10.11 -24.47 1.30
CA ASN A 68 10.51 -25.06 2.59
C ASN A 68 10.11 -24.21 3.81
N LEU A 69 9.92 -22.91 3.63
CA LEU A 69 9.54 -21.99 4.70
C LEU A 69 8.02 -22.01 4.99
N VAL A 70 7.19 -22.19 3.96
CA VAL A 70 5.73 -22.21 4.12
C VAL A 70 5.23 -23.57 4.65
N ARG A 71 4.11 -23.54 5.36
CA ARG A 71 3.45 -24.73 5.91
C ARG A 71 2.44 -25.33 4.96
N THR A 72 1.79 -24.52 4.14
CA THR A 72 0.82 -25.01 3.15
C THR A 72 1.47 -25.98 2.17
N ARG A 73 0.93 -27.20 2.04
CA ARG A 73 1.38 -28.21 1.08
C ARG A 73 0.25 -28.72 0.17
N PRO A 74 0.60 -29.19 -1.05
CA PRO A 74 -0.32 -30.00 -1.83
C PRO A 74 -0.80 -31.21 -1.03
N GLY A 75 -2.11 -31.46 -1.04
CA GLY A 75 -2.79 -32.50 -0.26
C GLY A 75 -3.43 -32.00 1.03
N ASP A 76 -3.01 -30.84 1.56
CA ASP A 76 -3.56 -30.29 2.79
C ASP A 76 -4.99 -29.75 2.60
N ARG A 77 -5.70 -29.59 3.72
CA ARG A 77 -6.93 -28.80 3.77
C ARG A 77 -6.55 -27.32 3.76
N PHE A 78 -7.12 -26.58 2.82
CA PHE A 78 -6.91 -25.15 2.72
C PHE A 78 -7.47 -24.45 3.96
N ASP A 79 -6.60 -23.66 4.59
CA ASP A 79 -6.92 -22.80 5.71
C ASP A 79 -6.36 -21.39 5.43
N PRO A 80 -7.23 -20.36 5.34
CA PRO A 80 -6.80 -18.98 5.15
C PRO A 80 -5.83 -18.47 6.22
N GLN A 81 -5.95 -18.94 7.47
CA GLN A 81 -5.07 -18.51 8.55
C GLN A 81 -3.65 -19.02 8.32
N THR A 82 -3.50 -20.29 7.93
CA THR A 82 -2.21 -20.87 7.56
C THR A 82 -1.54 -20.11 6.42
N VAL A 83 -2.29 -19.74 5.37
CA VAL A 83 -1.75 -18.94 4.25
C VAL A 83 -1.31 -17.54 4.70
N GLN A 84 -2.05 -16.92 5.61
CA GLN A 84 -1.68 -15.63 6.18
C GLN A 84 -0.38 -15.70 7.00
N GLU A 85 -0.20 -16.76 7.79
CA GLU A 85 1.06 -16.99 8.50
C GLU A 85 2.22 -17.27 7.54
N ASP A 86 1.97 -18.04 6.47
CA ASP A 86 2.96 -18.31 5.43
C ASP A 86 3.40 -17.03 4.72
N TYR A 87 2.46 -16.14 4.39
CA TYR A 87 2.74 -14.80 3.92
C TYR A 87 3.69 -14.05 4.87
N GLN A 88 3.42 -14.06 6.18
CA GLN A 88 4.25 -13.38 7.16
C GLN A 88 5.66 -13.98 7.24
N ARG A 89 5.79 -15.31 7.13
CA ARG A 89 7.10 -15.99 7.09
C ARG A 89 7.90 -15.55 5.87
N ILE A 90 7.29 -15.55 4.68
CA ILE A 90 7.94 -15.12 3.44
C ILE A 90 8.35 -13.65 3.54
N TYR A 91 7.45 -12.77 3.99
CA TYR A 91 7.76 -11.35 4.17
C TYR A 91 8.88 -11.13 5.19
N GLY A 92 8.92 -11.95 6.25
CA GLY A 92 9.96 -11.95 7.28
C GLY A 92 11.37 -12.28 6.77
N LEU A 93 11.52 -12.83 5.56
CA LEU A 93 12.84 -13.01 4.94
C LEU A 93 13.53 -11.68 4.60
N LYS A 94 12.77 -10.56 4.51
CA LYS A 94 13.29 -9.24 4.13
C LYS A 94 14.14 -9.27 2.85
N LYS A 95 13.73 -10.12 1.89
CA LYS A 95 14.31 -10.22 0.55
C LYS A 95 13.37 -9.71 -0.54
N PHE A 96 12.13 -9.38 -0.16
CA PHE A 96 11.07 -9.01 -1.09
C PHE A 96 10.52 -7.65 -0.71
N SER A 97 10.33 -6.78 -1.71
CA SER A 97 9.72 -5.45 -1.54
C SER A 97 8.20 -5.55 -1.48
N ASN A 98 7.66 -6.58 -2.12
CA ASN A 98 6.25 -6.93 -2.08
C ASN A 98 6.07 -8.44 -2.06
N VAL A 99 5.06 -8.89 -1.32
CA VAL A 99 4.59 -10.28 -1.28
C VAL A 99 3.07 -10.20 -1.38
N GLU A 100 2.46 -11.08 -2.16
CA GLU A 100 1.01 -11.25 -2.24
C GLU A 100 0.69 -12.74 -2.20
N ALA A 101 -0.39 -13.11 -1.51
CA ALA A 101 -0.94 -14.46 -1.54
C ALA A 101 -2.27 -14.43 -2.32
N LYS A 102 -2.35 -15.23 -3.39
CA LYS A 102 -3.55 -15.44 -4.18
C LYS A 102 -4.00 -16.89 -4.03
N VAL A 103 -5.31 -17.08 -4.05
CA VAL A 103 -5.92 -18.41 -3.97
C VAL A 103 -6.86 -18.56 -5.15
N GLU A 104 -6.61 -19.56 -5.97
CA GLU A 104 -7.34 -19.81 -7.21
C GLU A 104 -8.11 -21.12 -7.07
N PRO A 105 -9.44 -21.14 -7.26
CA PRO A 105 -10.19 -22.39 -7.33
C PRO A 105 -9.81 -23.15 -8.60
N THR A 106 -9.89 -24.48 -8.53
CA THR A 106 -9.69 -25.38 -9.68
C THR A 106 -11.00 -25.98 -10.13
N ASP A 107 -11.07 -26.40 -11.39
CA ASP A 107 -12.26 -27.09 -11.95
C ASP A 107 -12.57 -28.40 -11.21
N SER A 108 -11.57 -29.05 -10.62
CA SER A 108 -11.72 -30.27 -9.82
C SER A 108 -12.18 -30.01 -8.38
N GLY A 109 -12.52 -28.75 -8.03
CA GLY A 109 -13.05 -28.38 -6.72
C GLY A 109 -12.01 -28.19 -5.61
N GLY A 110 -10.71 -28.32 -5.91
CA GLY A 110 -9.62 -27.94 -5.01
C GLY A 110 -9.16 -26.49 -5.21
N VAL A 111 -8.03 -26.14 -4.61
CA VAL A 111 -7.43 -24.80 -4.71
C VAL A 111 -5.96 -24.83 -5.03
N ILE A 112 -5.47 -23.78 -5.68
CA ILE A 112 -4.05 -23.50 -5.88
C ILE A 112 -3.70 -22.24 -5.09
N VAL A 113 -2.68 -22.34 -4.24
CA VAL A 113 -2.16 -21.18 -3.51
C VAL A 113 -0.96 -20.63 -4.27
N VAL A 114 -1.00 -19.36 -4.61
CA VAL A 114 0.05 -18.68 -5.39
C VAL A 114 0.64 -17.55 -4.56
N PHE A 115 1.92 -17.66 -4.23
CA PHE A 115 2.71 -16.58 -3.64
C PHE A 115 3.39 -15.77 -4.75
N LEU A 116 2.92 -14.56 -4.99
CA LEU A 116 3.57 -13.61 -5.89
C LEU A 116 4.57 -12.78 -5.09
N VAL A 117 5.84 -12.82 -5.45
CA VAL A 117 6.90 -12.10 -4.75
C VAL A 117 7.62 -11.16 -5.70
N THR A 118 8.01 -9.99 -5.19
CA THR A 118 8.87 -9.05 -5.91
C THR A 118 10.16 -8.89 -5.12
N GLU A 119 11.28 -9.36 -5.66
CA GLU A 119 12.58 -9.26 -5.00
C GLU A 119 13.06 -7.82 -4.85
N GLN A 120 13.66 -7.52 -3.70
CA GLN A 120 14.42 -6.29 -3.53
C GLN A 120 15.72 -6.36 -4.33
N LYS A 121 16.07 -5.24 -4.98
CA LYS A 121 17.36 -5.11 -5.66
C LYS A 121 18.40 -4.72 -4.63
N GLN A 122 19.45 -5.51 -4.50
CA GLN A 122 20.59 -5.15 -3.68
C GLN A 122 21.55 -4.23 -4.44
N ILE A 123 22.17 -3.30 -3.71
CA ILE A 123 23.23 -2.44 -4.23
C ILE A 123 24.46 -3.30 -4.50
N ARG A 124 24.83 -3.49 -5.78
CA ARG A 124 26.00 -4.32 -6.14
C ARG A 124 27.33 -3.62 -5.97
N SER A 125 27.37 -2.32 -6.27
CA SER A 125 28.60 -1.53 -6.21
C SER A 125 28.26 -0.04 -6.14
N ILE A 126 29.02 0.73 -5.36
CA ILE A 126 28.89 2.19 -5.31
C ILE A 126 30.14 2.83 -5.92
N ALA A 127 29.96 3.58 -7.01
CA ALA A 127 31.05 4.27 -7.70
C ALA A 127 30.98 5.78 -7.44
N TYR A 128 32.07 6.33 -6.91
CA TYR A 128 32.23 7.75 -6.65
C TYR A 128 33.00 8.39 -7.80
N ARG A 129 32.51 9.51 -8.33
CA ARG A 129 33.12 10.21 -9.48
C ARG A 129 33.20 11.71 -9.19
N GLY A 130 34.26 12.36 -9.67
CA GLY A 130 34.42 13.82 -9.60
C GLY A 130 34.94 14.36 -8.27
N ASN A 131 35.33 13.50 -7.34
CA ASN A 131 35.97 13.90 -6.09
C ASN A 131 37.46 14.23 -6.33
N LEU A 132 37.79 15.52 -6.43
CA LEU A 132 39.16 16.01 -6.71
C LEU A 132 39.92 16.45 -5.45
N ARG A 133 39.20 16.79 -4.37
CA ARG A 133 39.76 17.34 -3.12
C ARG A 133 39.48 16.48 -1.88
N VAL A 134 38.72 15.41 -2.05
CA VAL A 134 38.30 14.50 -0.97
C VAL A 134 38.47 13.09 -1.49
N ASP A 135 39.16 12.25 -0.72
CA ASP A 135 39.39 10.86 -1.08
C ASP A 135 38.12 10.04 -0.99
N THR A 136 38.02 9.02 -1.84
CA THR A 136 36.82 8.16 -1.91
C THR A 136 36.55 7.41 -0.61
N GLU A 137 37.60 7.10 0.16
CA GLU A 137 37.49 6.44 1.47
C GLU A 137 36.76 7.32 2.48
N THR A 138 37.16 8.58 2.60
CA THR A 138 36.48 9.57 3.45
C THR A 138 34.99 9.72 3.09
N ILE A 139 34.66 9.64 1.79
CA ILE A 139 33.25 9.71 1.35
C ILE A 139 32.50 8.43 1.74
N LYS A 140 33.11 7.25 1.62
CA LYS A 140 32.50 5.98 2.03
C LYS A 140 32.18 5.95 3.53
N ASP A 141 33.02 6.56 4.35
CA ASP A 141 32.85 6.54 5.81
C ASP A 141 31.69 7.43 6.29
N VAL A 142 31.30 8.44 5.51
CA VAL A 142 30.18 9.35 5.87
C VAL A 142 28.86 8.99 5.18
N VAL A 143 28.90 8.15 4.14
CA VAL A 143 27.69 7.71 3.43
C VAL A 143 27.09 6.52 4.16
N ASP A 144 25.81 6.63 4.52
CA ASP A 144 25.09 5.61 5.30
C ASP A 144 24.72 4.36 4.48
N VAL A 145 24.77 4.46 3.15
CA VAL A 145 24.39 3.41 2.20
C VAL A 145 25.58 2.53 1.84
N ARG A 146 25.43 1.21 1.98
CA ARG A 146 26.49 0.22 1.68
C ARG A 146 26.12 -0.74 0.56
N GLU A 147 27.14 -1.33 -0.05
CA GLU A 147 26.96 -2.46 -0.96
C GLU A 147 26.31 -3.64 -0.23
N GLY A 148 25.37 -4.32 -0.89
CA GLY A 148 24.58 -5.42 -0.34
C GLY A 148 23.30 -4.99 0.39
N GLU A 149 23.13 -3.69 0.68
CA GLU A 149 21.88 -3.16 1.23
C GLU A 149 20.77 -3.10 0.16
N ALA A 150 19.51 -3.07 0.63
CA ALA A 150 18.29 -3.26 -0.17
C ALA A 150 17.30 -2.11 0.05
#